data_AF-A0AAW8NB23-F1
#
_entry.id   AF-A0AAW8NB23-F1
#
_cell.length_a   1.000
_cell.length_b   1.000
_cell.length_c   1.000
_cell.angle_alpha   90.00
_cell.angle_beta   90.00
_cell.angle_gamma   90.00
#
_symmetry.space_group_name_H-M   'P 1'
#
loop_
_entity.id
_entity.type
_entity.pdbx_description
1 polymer ?
#
loop_
_entity_poly.entity_id
_entity_poly.type
_entity_poly.pdbx_seq_one_letter_code
_entity_poly.pdbx_strand_id
1 'polypeptide(L)'
;MTTETEATPAASPTQPAAVVHPAGAGRQPGRPPAPQATPPALKSAGHVIVDSLVAHGVHRTFVVPGESFLDVLDGLHSSSIETIVCRHEGGAAYMAEADGKMNQRPGIAMVTRGPGAANAHVGLHTAWQDSTPMLLFVGLIPFAHRDREAFQEFDIKAWFDTGAKRVMVLDHAERASEIVAEAMFAAMSGRPGPVVVGLPEDILRQQIDPALHPAIPVAAGGMSRTDAAAPGSRPGGVQQAALRHRRQRLDAGGGRPAHRLAGTASHPGRG
;
A
#
# COMPACT_ATOMS: atom_id res chain seq x y z
N MET A 1 86.06 -9.33 -4.77
CA MET A 1 86.49 -9.44 -3.36
C MET A 1 85.20 -9.53 -2.54
N THR A 2 84.60 -10.72 -2.45
CA THR A 2 84.82 -11.75 -1.40
C THR A 2 84.21 -11.27 -0.07
N THR A 3 83.23 -11.94 0.56
CA THR A 3 82.98 -13.38 0.67
C THR A 3 81.53 -13.69 1.06
N GLU A 4 80.98 -14.72 0.42
CA GLU A 4 79.89 -15.57 0.94
C GLU A 4 80.34 -16.29 2.22
N THR A 5 79.40 -16.63 3.11
CA THR A 5 79.65 -17.58 4.20
C THR A 5 78.62 -18.70 4.10
N GLU A 6 79.15 -19.84 3.70
CA GLU A 6 78.56 -21.17 3.63
C GLU A 6 78.49 -21.79 5.04
N ALA A 7 77.42 -22.53 5.33
CA ALA A 7 77.35 -23.43 6.48
C ALA A 7 76.75 -24.78 6.03
N THR A 8 77.57 -25.83 6.11
CA THR A 8 77.30 -27.24 5.78
C THR A 8 76.78 -28.01 7.02
N PRO A 9 76.45 -29.33 6.95
CA PRO A 9 75.12 -29.85 7.25
C PRO A 9 75.05 -30.65 8.57
N ALA A 10 73.84 -30.88 9.08
CA ALA A 10 73.61 -31.79 10.22
C ALA A 10 72.69 -32.96 9.83
N ALA A 11 73.08 -34.14 10.31
CA ALA A 11 72.67 -35.45 9.87
C ALA A 11 71.24 -35.86 10.27
N SER A 12 70.68 -36.76 9.45
CA SER A 12 69.36 -37.38 9.59
C SER A 12 69.20 -38.25 10.84
N PRO A 13 68.05 -38.19 11.52
CA PRO A 13 67.53 -39.28 12.32
C PRO A 13 66.46 -40.09 11.57
N THR A 14 66.58 -41.39 11.75
CA THR A 14 65.85 -42.53 11.19
C THR A 14 64.33 -42.46 11.38
N GLN A 15 63.57 -42.83 10.34
CA GLN A 15 62.11 -42.96 10.34
C GLN A 15 61.62 -44.01 11.36
N PRO A 16 60.54 -43.75 12.12
CA PRO A 16 59.75 -44.82 12.71
C PRO A 16 58.75 -45.39 11.69
N ALA A 17 58.54 -46.71 11.78
CA ALA A 17 57.76 -47.53 10.87
C ALA A 17 56.30 -47.08 10.68
N ALA A 18 55.80 -47.23 9.46
CA ALA A 18 54.44 -46.91 9.05
C ALA A 18 53.38 -47.72 9.81
N VAL A 19 52.45 -47.02 10.44
CA VAL A 19 51.18 -47.61 10.92
C VAL A 19 50.23 -47.68 9.73
N VAL A 20 49.89 -48.89 9.31
CA VAL A 20 48.90 -49.16 8.26
C VAL A 20 47.50 -48.94 8.85
N HIS A 21 46.82 -47.87 8.44
CA HIS A 21 45.40 -47.68 8.70
C HIS A 21 44.57 -48.45 7.65
N PRO A 22 43.51 -49.17 8.05
CA PRO A 22 42.71 -49.97 7.14
C PRO A 22 41.95 -49.11 6.12
N ALA A 23 41.79 -49.67 4.93
CA ALA A 23 41.20 -49.06 3.76
C ALA A 23 39.71 -48.69 3.94
N GLY A 24 39.37 -47.46 3.59
CA GLY A 24 38.18 -47.10 2.81
C GLY A 24 36.80 -47.41 3.40
N ALA A 25 36.32 -46.60 4.35
CA ALA A 25 34.89 -46.34 4.46
C ALA A 25 34.52 -45.25 3.44
N GLY A 26 33.67 -45.60 2.47
CA GLY A 26 33.24 -44.70 1.39
C GLY A 26 32.69 -43.38 1.94
N ARG A 27 33.35 -42.27 1.61
CA ARG A 27 32.86 -40.92 1.87
C ARG A 27 31.62 -40.73 0.99
N GLN A 28 30.42 -40.70 1.59
CA GLN A 28 29.25 -40.20 0.88
C GLN A 28 29.57 -38.77 0.40
N PRO A 29 29.32 -38.44 -0.88
CA PRO A 29 29.44 -37.07 -1.33
C PRO A 29 28.48 -36.22 -0.49
N GLY A 30 29.04 -35.27 0.27
CA GLY A 30 28.27 -34.37 1.11
C GLY A 30 27.21 -33.67 0.28
N ARG A 31 25.97 -33.67 0.79
CA ARG A 31 24.87 -32.89 0.23
C ARG A 31 25.39 -31.46 -0.03
N PRO A 32 25.24 -30.90 -1.23
CA PRO A 32 25.63 -29.52 -1.47
C PRO A 32 24.92 -28.63 -0.45
N PRO A 33 25.61 -27.64 0.14
CA PRO A 33 24.96 -26.71 1.05
C PRO A 33 23.75 -26.11 0.34
N ALA A 34 22.60 -26.12 1.01
CA ALA A 34 21.42 -25.45 0.49
C ALA A 34 21.81 -24.02 0.09
N PRO A 35 21.34 -23.50 -1.06
CA PRO A 35 21.65 -22.13 -1.45
C PRO A 35 21.24 -21.22 -0.30
N GLN A 36 22.23 -20.54 0.29
CA GLN A 36 21.97 -19.52 1.28
C GLN A 36 21.20 -18.43 0.56
N ALA A 37 19.95 -18.21 0.94
CA ALA A 37 19.14 -17.14 0.36
C ALA A 37 19.88 -15.83 0.61
N THR A 38 20.31 -15.15 -0.46
CA THR A 38 20.81 -13.79 -0.37
C THR A 38 19.74 -12.98 0.36
N PRO A 39 20.06 -12.33 1.50
CA PRO A 39 19.08 -11.50 2.18
C PRO A 39 18.58 -10.45 1.19
N PRO A 40 17.26 -10.18 1.14
CA PRO A 40 16.71 -9.22 0.21
C PRO A 40 17.45 -7.88 0.41
N ALA A 41 17.84 -7.26 -0.70
CA ALA A 41 18.45 -5.93 -0.63
C ALA A 41 17.47 -4.97 0.05
N LEU A 42 17.96 -4.25 1.05
CA LEU A 42 17.15 -3.25 1.74
C LEU A 42 16.63 -2.22 0.73
N LYS A 43 15.42 -1.70 0.98
CA LYS A 43 14.81 -0.62 0.20
C LYS A 43 14.39 0.52 1.12
N SER A 44 14.31 1.73 0.59
CA SER A 44 13.74 2.83 1.37
C SER A 44 12.26 2.60 1.63
N ALA A 45 11.76 3.09 2.77
CA ALA A 45 10.34 3.02 3.10
C ALA A 45 9.45 3.63 2.01
N GLY A 46 9.91 4.69 1.33
CA GLY A 46 9.22 5.25 0.18
C GLY A 46 9.05 4.28 -1.00
N HIS A 47 10.08 3.48 -1.30
CA HIS A 47 9.96 2.41 -2.31
C HIS A 47 9.01 1.30 -1.85
N VAL A 48 9.06 0.92 -0.57
CA VAL A 48 8.18 -0.12 -0.03
C VAL A 48 6.71 0.32 -0.07
N ILE A 49 6.41 1.60 0.15
CA ILE A 49 5.05 2.15 -0.07
C ILE A 49 4.60 1.92 -1.50
N VAL A 50 5.46 2.23 -2.49
CA VAL A 50 5.12 2.07 -3.91
C VAL A 50 4.96 0.60 -4.29
N ASP A 51 5.86 -0.28 -3.86
CA ASP A 51 5.75 -1.72 -4.05
C ASP A 51 4.44 -2.26 -3.46
N SER A 52 4.04 -1.76 -2.28
CA SER A 52 2.77 -2.09 -1.65
C SER A 52 1.58 -1.59 -2.47
N LEU A 53 1.61 -0.37 -3.03
CA LEU A 53 0.56 0.13 -3.92
C LEU A 53 0.42 -0.75 -5.18
N VAL A 54 1.54 -1.17 -5.77
CA VAL A 54 1.56 -2.11 -6.91
C VAL A 54 0.91 -3.44 -6.52
N ALA A 55 1.26 -3.99 -5.35
CA ALA A 55 0.69 -5.25 -4.86
C ALA A 55 -0.83 -5.15 -4.59
N HIS A 56 -1.31 -3.96 -4.22
CA HIS A 56 -2.75 -3.65 -4.12
C HIS A 56 -3.41 -3.32 -5.48
N GLY A 57 -2.67 -3.50 -6.57
CA GLY A 57 -3.13 -3.34 -7.94
C GLY A 57 -3.18 -1.90 -8.44
N VAL A 58 -2.73 -0.90 -7.67
CA VAL A 58 -2.76 0.50 -8.12
C VAL A 58 -2.03 0.63 -9.45
N HIS A 59 -2.71 1.23 -10.44
CA HIS A 59 -2.18 1.41 -11.79
C HIS A 59 -1.84 2.86 -12.12
N ARG A 60 -2.42 3.80 -11.38
CA ARG A 60 -2.28 5.23 -11.63
C ARG A 60 -2.27 6.02 -10.32
N THR A 61 -1.44 7.04 -10.26
CA THR A 61 -1.35 8.01 -9.16
C THR A 61 -1.35 9.42 -9.70
N PHE A 62 -1.98 10.35 -8.98
CA PHE A 62 -2.05 11.77 -9.35
C PHE A 62 -1.21 12.59 -8.37
N VAL A 63 -0.20 13.28 -8.88
CA VAL A 63 0.87 13.81 -8.03
C VAL A 63 1.17 15.26 -8.37
N VAL A 64 1.30 16.10 -7.35
CA VAL A 64 2.09 17.34 -7.46
C VAL A 64 3.40 17.11 -6.72
N PRO A 65 4.53 16.97 -7.45
CA PRO A 65 5.80 16.63 -6.82
C PRO A 65 6.23 17.68 -5.79
N GLY A 66 6.81 17.22 -4.68
CA GLY A 66 7.38 18.08 -3.66
C GLY A 66 8.51 17.39 -2.90
N GLU A 67 9.35 18.19 -2.24
CA GLU A 67 10.54 17.70 -1.54
C GLU A 67 10.23 16.79 -0.34
N SER A 68 9.03 16.87 0.24
CA SER A 68 8.71 16.16 1.48
C SER A 68 8.47 14.65 1.32
N PHE A 69 8.51 14.11 0.10
CA PHE A 69 8.28 12.69 -0.18
C PHE A 69 9.10 12.15 -1.37
N LEU A 70 10.34 12.60 -1.53
CA LEU A 70 11.22 12.25 -2.65
C LEU A 70 11.42 10.74 -2.85
N ASP A 71 11.60 9.95 -1.78
CA ASP A 71 11.76 8.49 -1.91
C ASP A 71 10.52 7.78 -2.48
N VAL A 72 9.32 8.34 -2.25
CA VAL A 72 8.10 7.82 -2.89
C VAL A 72 8.08 8.19 -4.37
N LEU A 73 8.50 9.41 -4.73
CA LEU A 73 8.61 9.83 -6.13
C LEU A 73 9.63 8.97 -6.91
N ASP A 74 10.76 8.65 -6.28
CA ASP A 74 11.78 7.77 -6.86
C ASP A 74 11.26 6.33 -7.03
N GLY A 75 10.54 5.82 -6.02
CA GLY A 75 9.85 4.53 -6.12
C GLY A 75 8.82 4.51 -7.25
N LEU A 76 8.01 5.57 -7.41
CA LEU A 76 7.04 5.69 -8.49
C LEU A 76 7.72 5.67 -9.86
N HIS A 77 8.83 6.39 -10.00
CA HIS A 77 9.62 6.43 -11.24
C HIS A 77 10.11 5.04 -11.67
N SER A 78 10.44 4.19 -10.69
CA SER A 78 10.93 2.82 -10.92
C SER A 78 9.82 1.76 -11.01
N SER A 79 8.55 2.15 -10.84
CA SER A 79 7.41 1.23 -10.77
C SER A 79 6.64 1.11 -12.09
N SER A 80 5.68 0.18 -12.13
CA SER A 80 4.71 0.08 -13.23
C SER A 80 3.52 1.04 -13.10
N ILE A 81 3.47 1.89 -12.08
CA ILE A 81 2.37 2.83 -11.84
C ILE A 81 2.51 4.02 -12.79
N GLU A 82 1.44 4.32 -13.53
CA GLU A 82 1.35 5.54 -14.33
C GLU A 82 1.26 6.76 -13.40
N THR A 83 2.34 7.55 -13.34
CA THR A 83 2.39 8.75 -12.49
C THR A 83 1.96 9.98 -13.29
N ILE A 84 0.77 10.49 -13.00
CA ILE A 84 0.23 11.70 -13.63
C ILE A 84 0.67 12.93 -12.85
N VAL A 85 1.63 13.66 -13.40
CA VAL A 85 2.10 14.93 -12.83
C VAL A 85 1.08 16.03 -13.10
N CYS A 86 0.60 16.63 -12.03
CA CYS A 86 -0.44 17.66 -12.02
C CYS A 86 0.18 19.04 -11.82
N ARG A 87 -0.52 20.10 -12.25
CA ARG A 87 -0.10 21.49 -12.04
C ARG A 87 -0.63 22.11 -10.74
N HIS A 88 -1.61 21.48 -10.12
CA HIS A 88 -2.25 21.95 -8.89
C HIS A 88 -2.84 20.77 -8.11
N GLU A 89 -2.75 20.81 -6.78
CA GLU A 89 -3.10 19.70 -5.90
C GLU A 89 -4.60 19.44 -5.88
N GLY A 90 -5.42 20.49 -5.96
CA GLY A 90 -6.87 20.34 -6.11
C GLY A 90 -7.24 19.53 -7.36
N GLY A 91 -6.53 19.73 -8.48
CA GLY A 91 -6.72 18.92 -9.68
C GLY A 91 -6.30 17.47 -9.49
N ALA A 92 -5.16 17.23 -8.82
CA ALA A 92 -4.72 15.89 -8.46
C ALA A 92 -5.74 15.15 -7.58
N ALA A 93 -6.27 15.84 -6.57
CA ALA A 93 -7.27 15.30 -5.66
C ALA A 93 -8.59 14.97 -6.36
N TYR A 94 -9.09 15.83 -7.25
CA TYR A 94 -10.30 15.54 -8.04
C TYR A 94 -10.10 14.38 -9.02
N MET A 95 -8.93 14.26 -9.63
CA MET A 95 -8.65 13.11 -10.50
C MET A 95 -8.60 11.80 -9.70
N ALA A 96 -7.99 11.80 -8.52
CA ALA A 96 -7.99 10.65 -7.62
C ALA A 96 -9.41 10.29 -7.14
N GLU A 97 -10.23 11.28 -6.80
CA GLU A 97 -11.64 11.07 -6.46
C GLU A 97 -12.38 10.38 -7.62
N ALA A 98 -12.29 10.94 -8.83
CA ALA A 98 -12.96 10.37 -9.99
C ALA A 98 -12.46 8.95 -10.32
N ASP A 99 -11.14 8.72 -10.24
CA ASP A 99 -10.53 7.41 -10.48
C ASP A 99 -11.03 6.36 -9.47
N GLY A 100 -11.12 6.74 -8.19
CA GLY A 100 -11.62 5.84 -7.15
C GLY A 100 -13.08 5.44 -7.35
N LYS A 101 -13.89 6.41 -7.78
CA LYS A 101 -15.31 6.20 -8.12
C LYS A 101 -15.49 5.26 -9.31
N MET A 102 -14.66 5.40 -10.35
CA MET A 102 -14.75 4.60 -11.57
C MET A 102 -14.25 3.16 -11.39
N ASN A 103 -13.17 2.98 -10.64
CA ASN A 103 -12.47 1.68 -10.57
C ASN A 103 -12.85 0.82 -9.36
N GLN A 104 -13.70 1.32 -8.45
CA GLN A 104 -14.11 0.60 -7.24
C GLN A 104 -12.91 0.14 -6.37
N ARG A 105 -11.85 0.95 -6.37
CA ARG A 105 -10.63 0.82 -5.58
C ARG A 105 -10.20 2.24 -5.19
N PRO A 106 -9.47 2.47 -4.09
CA PRO A 106 -9.03 3.82 -3.76
C PRO A 106 -8.23 4.47 -4.90
N GLY A 107 -8.67 5.65 -5.34
CA GLY A 107 -7.87 6.51 -6.20
C GLY A 107 -6.80 7.23 -5.37
N ILE A 108 -5.61 7.43 -5.94
CA ILE A 108 -4.42 7.83 -5.17
C ILE A 108 -3.95 9.22 -5.56
N ALA A 109 -3.96 10.15 -4.61
CA ALA A 109 -3.34 11.46 -4.72
C ALA A 109 -2.10 11.57 -3.82
N MET A 110 -1.05 12.25 -4.27
CA MET A 110 0.15 12.54 -3.47
C MET A 110 0.55 14.00 -3.58
N VAL A 111 0.73 14.65 -2.44
CA VAL A 111 1.03 16.09 -2.34
C VAL A 111 2.04 16.39 -1.24
N THR A 112 2.65 17.57 -1.32
CA THR A 112 3.58 18.06 -0.30
C THR A 112 2.87 18.55 0.97
N ARG A 113 3.67 18.86 2.00
CA ARG A 113 3.25 19.45 3.28
C ARG A 113 2.60 20.82 3.10
N GLY A 114 1.96 21.33 4.16
CA GLY A 114 1.41 22.68 4.26
C GLY A 114 0.54 23.08 3.06
N PRO A 115 1.03 23.92 2.13
CA PRO A 115 0.25 24.37 0.97
C PRO A 115 -0.27 23.22 0.09
N GLY A 116 0.50 22.14 -0.10
CA GLY A 116 0.05 21.02 -0.93
C GLY A 116 -1.15 20.31 -0.32
N ALA A 117 -1.08 20.04 0.99
CA ALA A 117 -2.15 19.48 1.78
C ALA A 117 -3.41 20.37 1.79
N ALA A 118 -3.23 21.68 1.97
CA ALA A 118 -4.33 22.64 1.95
C ALA A 118 -5.05 22.66 0.59
N ASN A 119 -4.28 22.73 -0.51
CA ASN A 119 -4.83 22.77 -1.87
C ASN A 119 -5.53 21.46 -2.26
N ALA A 120 -5.09 20.30 -1.74
CA ALA A 120 -5.72 19.01 -1.99
C ALA A 120 -7.06 18.82 -1.26
N HIS A 121 -7.29 19.58 -0.18
CA HIS A 121 -8.45 19.39 0.71
C HIS A 121 -9.78 19.48 -0.03
N VAL A 122 -9.87 20.29 -1.10
CA VAL A 122 -11.09 20.45 -1.89
C VAL A 122 -11.58 19.12 -2.50
N GLY A 123 -10.68 18.32 -3.07
CA GLY A 123 -11.03 17.02 -3.65
C GLY A 123 -11.28 15.95 -2.58
N LEU A 124 -10.54 16.02 -1.47
CA LEU A 124 -10.76 15.15 -0.31
C LEU A 124 -12.17 15.34 0.26
N HIS A 125 -12.62 16.58 0.42
CA HIS A 125 -13.96 16.89 0.91
C HIS A 125 -15.05 16.36 -0.03
N THR A 126 -14.85 16.48 -1.35
CA THR A 126 -15.76 15.87 -2.34
C THR A 126 -15.81 14.36 -2.18
N ALA A 127 -14.67 13.69 -2.07
CA ALA A 127 -14.62 12.24 -1.85
C ALA A 127 -15.37 11.82 -0.58
N TRP A 128 -15.29 12.62 0.49
CA TRP A 128 -16.01 12.38 1.73
C TRP A 128 -17.53 12.46 1.55
N GLN A 129 -18.02 13.52 0.91
CA GLN A 129 -19.45 13.70 0.64
C GLN A 129 -20.00 12.57 -0.26
N ASP A 130 -19.23 12.18 -1.26
CA ASP A 130 -19.62 11.17 -2.24
C ASP A 130 -19.38 9.73 -1.76
N SER A 131 -18.73 9.55 -0.61
CA SER A 131 -18.34 8.22 -0.10
C SER A 131 -17.46 7.47 -1.09
N THR A 132 -16.56 8.20 -1.73
CA THR A 132 -15.64 7.69 -2.73
C THR A 132 -14.39 7.14 -2.03
N PRO A 133 -13.93 5.92 -2.35
CA PRO A 133 -12.67 5.42 -1.84
C PRO A 133 -11.52 6.22 -2.47
N MET A 134 -10.71 6.86 -1.63
CA MET A 134 -9.59 7.69 -2.06
C MET A 134 -8.49 7.64 -1.00
N LEU A 135 -7.22 7.59 -1.40
CA LEU A 135 -6.09 7.86 -0.52
C LEU A 135 -5.43 9.18 -0.89
N LEU A 136 -5.20 10.01 0.12
CA LEU A 136 -4.37 11.21 0.02
C LEU A 136 -3.09 10.99 0.84
N PHE A 137 -1.97 10.80 0.15
CA PHE A 137 -0.66 10.81 0.77
C PHE A 137 -0.15 12.25 0.87
N VAL A 138 0.32 12.63 2.06
CA VAL A 138 0.83 13.96 2.34
C VAL A 138 2.24 13.82 2.90
N GLY A 139 3.24 14.29 2.17
CA GLY A 139 4.60 14.37 2.71
C GLY A 139 4.64 15.37 3.87
N LEU A 140 5.37 15.06 4.94
CA LEU A 140 5.45 15.85 6.18
C LEU A 140 6.87 16.34 6.43
N ILE A 141 7.03 17.14 7.48
CA ILE A 141 8.35 17.50 8.01
C ILE A 141 9.03 16.27 8.64
N PRO A 142 10.37 16.27 8.77
CA PRO A 142 11.09 15.27 9.57
C PRO A 142 10.56 15.18 11.00
N PHE A 143 10.59 13.98 11.59
CA PHE A 143 10.11 13.76 12.95
C PHE A 143 10.82 14.66 13.97
N ALA A 144 12.14 14.84 13.85
CA ALA A 144 12.95 15.67 14.73
C ALA A 144 12.64 17.18 14.71
N HIS A 145 11.83 17.63 13.75
CA HIS A 145 11.44 19.02 13.58
C HIS A 145 10.01 19.31 14.08
N ARG A 146 9.26 18.28 14.51
CA ARG A 146 7.90 18.44 15.03
C ARG A 146 7.87 19.32 16.28
N ASP A 147 6.84 20.15 16.39
CA ASP A 147 6.57 21.09 17.47
C ASP A 147 7.64 22.19 17.61
N ARG A 148 8.27 22.58 16.50
CA ARG A 148 9.34 23.59 16.46
C ARG A 148 9.06 24.74 15.51
N GLU A 149 7.82 24.88 15.08
CA GLU A 149 7.39 25.84 14.06
C GLU A 149 8.21 25.70 12.77
N ALA A 150 8.43 24.45 12.36
CA ALA A 150 9.19 24.17 11.16
C ALA A 150 8.47 24.70 9.92
N PHE A 151 9.24 24.98 8.87
CA PHE A 151 8.68 25.51 7.63
C PHE A 151 7.61 24.56 7.06
N GLN A 152 6.40 25.07 6.84
CA GLN A 152 5.22 24.32 6.38
C GLN A 152 4.73 23.20 7.32
N GLU A 153 5.08 23.26 8.60
CA GLU A 153 4.53 22.41 9.64
C GLU A 153 3.03 22.67 9.86
N PHE A 154 2.28 21.61 10.11
CA PHE A 154 0.87 21.67 10.53
C PHE A 154 0.46 20.36 11.21
N ASP A 155 -0.58 20.41 12.05
CA ASP A 155 -1.19 19.21 12.63
C ASP A 155 -2.11 18.54 11.59
N ILE A 156 -1.62 17.45 11.00
CA ILE A 156 -2.34 16.67 10.00
C ILE A 156 -3.64 16.08 10.54
N LYS A 157 -3.67 15.65 11.80
CA LYS A 157 -4.89 15.08 12.38
C LYS A 157 -5.92 16.17 12.55
N ALA A 158 -5.56 17.30 13.16
CA ALA A 158 -6.48 18.41 13.36
C ALA A 158 -7.06 18.95 12.04
N TRP A 159 -6.27 18.97 10.96
CA TRP A 159 -6.72 19.48 9.65
C TRP A 159 -7.70 18.56 8.93
N PHE A 160 -7.55 17.24 9.09
CA PHE A 160 -8.28 16.28 8.26
C PHE A 160 -9.32 15.42 9.01
N ASP A 161 -9.37 15.46 10.35
CA ASP A 161 -10.25 14.60 11.18
C ASP A 161 -11.73 14.68 10.80
N THR A 162 -12.20 15.83 10.31
CA THR A 162 -13.61 16.07 9.96
C THR A 162 -13.93 15.80 8.48
N GLY A 163 -12.91 15.71 7.63
CA GLY A 163 -13.04 15.55 6.17
C GLY A 163 -12.49 14.25 5.62
N ALA A 164 -12.00 13.36 6.49
CA ALA A 164 -11.50 12.04 6.14
C ALA A 164 -12.11 10.97 7.02
N LYS A 165 -12.25 9.77 6.47
CA LYS A 165 -12.69 8.60 7.22
C LYS A 165 -11.66 8.16 8.25
N ARG A 166 -10.38 8.33 7.93
CA ARG A 166 -9.25 8.05 8.82
C ARG A 166 -8.08 8.94 8.42
N VAL A 167 -7.35 9.42 9.43
CA VAL A 167 -6.06 10.08 9.27
C VAL A 167 -5.01 9.20 9.94
N MET A 168 -3.92 8.93 9.24
CA MET A 168 -2.83 8.05 9.67
C MET A 168 -1.49 8.73 9.45
N VAL A 169 -0.47 8.37 10.22
CA VAL A 169 0.90 8.87 10.05
C VAL A 169 1.86 7.68 10.10
N LEU A 170 2.82 7.66 9.18
CA LEU A 170 3.90 6.67 9.20
C LEU A 170 4.97 7.08 10.21
N ASP A 171 4.87 6.56 11.43
CA ASP A 171 5.84 6.88 12.49
C ASP A 171 7.09 5.98 12.48
N HIS A 172 7.00 4.79 11.89
CA HIS A 172 8.11 3.81 11.84
C HIS A 172 8.23 3.24 10.43
N ALA A 173 9.45 3.18 9.90
CA ALA A 173 9.70 2.81 8.51
C ALA A 173 9.24 1.38 8.20
N GLU A 174 9.41 0.44 9.13
CA GLU A 174 9.05 -0.98 9.00
C GLU A 174 7.56 -1.19 8.77
N ARG A 175 6.72 -0.19 9.10
CA ARG A 175 5.27 -0.22 8.90
C ARG A 175 4.84 0.33 7.54
N ALA A 176 5.78 0.66 6.65
CA ALA A 176 5.51 1.26 5.35
C ALA A 176 4.51 0.47 4.50
N SER A 177 4.62 -0.87 4.44
CA SER A 177 3.65 -1.68 3.71
C SER A 177 2.35 -1.88 4.51
N GLU A 178 2.44 -2.05 5.83
CA GLU A 178 1.28 -2.19 6.73
C GLU A 178 0.34 -0.97 6.65
N ILE A 179 0.89 0.25 6.69
CA ILE A 179 0.09 1.47 6.65
C ILE A 179 -0.67 1.61 5.32
N VAL A 180 -0.07 1.17 4.21
CA VAL A 180 -0.74 1.13 2.90
C VAL A 180 -1.88 0.11 2.94
N ALA A 181 -1.64 -1.10 3.46
CA ALA A 181 -2.66 -2.13 3.55
C ALA A 181 -3.85 -1.68 4.44
N GLU A 182 -3.56 -1.07 5.58
CA GLU A 182 -4.56 -0.49 6.47
C GLU A 182 -5.33 0.67 5.82
N ALA A 183 -4.64 1.57 5.12
CA ALA A 183 -5.27 2.71 4.45
C ALA A 183 -6.21 2.23 3.33
N MET A 184 -5.77 1.27 2.50
CA MET A 184 -6.57 0.66 1.44
C MET A 184 -7.82 -0.02 2.01
N PHE A 185 -7.66 -0.77 3.11
CA PHE A 185 -8.79 -1.39 3.81
C PHE A 185 -9.75 -0.36 4.42
N ALA A 186 -9.22 0.66 5.09
CA ALA A 186 -10.01 1.70 5.71
C ALA A 186 -10.83 2.49 4.68
N ALA A 187 -10.24 2.81 3.53
CA ALA A 187 -10.94 3.51 2.45
C ALA A 187 -12.11 2.71 1.86
N MET A 188 -12.04 1.37 1.91
CA MET A 188 -13.00 0.47 1.26
C MET A 188 -14.04 -0.16 2.20
N SER A 189 -13.69 -0.37 3.48
CA SER A 189 -14.52 -1.14 4.42
C SER A 189 -15.81 -0.42 4.83
N GLY A 190 -16.95 -1.12 4.91
CA GLY A 190 -18.22 -0.48 5.26
C GLY A 190 -18.64 0.58 4.24
N ARG A 191 -18.95 1.81 4.67
CA ARG A 191 -19.17 2.95 3.77
C ARG A 191 -17.80 3.43 3.24
N PRO A 192 -17.52 3.40 1.93
CA PRO A 192 -16.23 3.85 1.42
C PRO A 192 -16.03 5.35 1.67
N GLY A 193 -14.78 5.78 1.66
CA GLY A 193 -14.46 7.18 1.89
C GLY A 193 -12.95 7.47 1.83
N PRO A 194 -12.58 8.76 1.85
CA PRO A 194 -11.19 9.19 1.78
C PRO A 194 -10.42 8.85 3.06
N VAL A 195 -9.15 8.47 2.90
CA VAL A 195 -8.19 8.27 3.99
C VAL A 195 -6.95 9.11 3.70
N VAL A 196 -6.42 9.77 4.73
CA VAL A 196 -5.22 10.60 4.66
C VAL A 196 -4.06 9.86 5.33
N VAL A 197 -2.91 9.82 4.67
CA VAL A 197 -1.67 9.19 5.19
C VAL A 197 -0.53 10.22 5.16
N GLY A 198 -0.08 10.62 6.34
CA GLY A 198 1.07 11.49 6.54
C GLY A 198 2.39 10.72 6.46
N LEU A 199 3.35 11.26 5.70
CA LEU A 199 4.62 10.61 5.40
C LEU A 199 5.80 11.50 5.83
N PRO A 200 6.39 11.32 7.01
CA PRO A 200 7.56 12.08 7.45
C PRO A 200 8.78 11.80 6.56
N GLU A 201 9.44 12.87 6.11
CA GLU A 201 10.53 12.82 5.13
C GLU A 201 11.71 11.94 5.58
N ASP A 202 12.10 12.01 6.86
CA ASP A 202 13.19 11.23 7.43
C ASP A 202 12.85 9.75 7.56
N ILE A 203 11.59 9.42 7.84
CA ILE A 203 11.11 8.03 7.91
C ILE A 203 11.11 7.39 6.51
N LEU A 204 10.69 8.13 5.48
CA LEU A 204 10.65 7.65 4.10
C LEU A 204 12.02 7.18 3.56
N ARG A 205 13.10 7.78 4.04
CA ARG A 205 14.48 7.52 3.62
C ARG A 205 15.11 6.28 4.26
N GLN A 206 14.52 5.78 5.34
CA GLN A 206 15.09 4.66 6.10
C GLN A 206 15.05 3.37 5.29
N GLN A 207 16.12 2.59 5.39
CA GLN A 207 16.29 1.33 4.67
C GLN A 207 15.74 0.17 5.51
N ILE A 208 14.79 -0.57 4.94
CA ILE A 208 14.07 -1.66 5.60
C ILE A 208 14.02 -2.92 4.75
N ASP A 209 13.64 -4.04 5.36
CA ASP A 209 13.30 -5.26 4.63
C ASP A 209 12.08 -4.99 3.73
N PRO A 210 12.14 -5.33 2.42
CA PRO A 210 11.06 -5.06 1.48
C PRO A 210 9.86 -6.03 1.58
N ALA A 211 9.75 -6.82 2.65
CA ALA A 211 8.61 -7.68 2.89
C ALA A 211 7.29 -6.89 2.87
N LEU A 212 6.38 -7.31 1.98
CA LEU A 212 5.07 -6.68 1.84
C LEU A 212 4.07 -7.29 2.82
N HIS A 213 3.30 -6.42 3.46
CA HIS A 213 2.15 -6.81 4.25
C HIS A 213 1.04 -7.32 3.31
N PRO A 214 0.39 -8.47 3.62
CA PRO A 214 -0.68 -8.97 2.79
C PRO A 214 -1.88 -8.01 2.75
N ALA A 215 -2.60 -8.00 1.62
CA ALA A 215 -3.82 -7.22 1.49
C ALA A 215 -4.88 -7.70 2.50
N ILE A 216 -5.45 -6.75 3.25
CA ILE A 216 -6.51 -7.04 4.22
C ILE A 216 -7.84 -7.21 3.47
N PRO A 217 -8.53 -8.37 3.59
CA PRO A 217 -9.78 -8.60 2.87
C PRO A 217 -10.89 -7.64 3.29
N VAL A 218 -11.55 -7.02 2.32
CA VAL A 218 -12.74 -6.20 2.55
C VAL A 218 -13.98 -7.08 2.40
N ALA A 219 -14.83 -7.14 3.43
CA ALA A 219 -16.08 -7.88 3.35
C ALA A 219 -17.00 -7.26 2.29
N ALA A 220 -17.43 -8.05 1.30
CA ALA A 220 -18.50 -7.64 0.41
C ALA A 220 -19.79 -7.56 1.24
N GLY A 221 -20.34 -6.36 1.40
CA GLY A 221 -21.52 -6.10 2.23
C GLY A 221 -22.63 -7.11 1.95
N GLY A 222 -22.81 -8.04 2.88
CA GLY A 222 -23.86 -9.05 2.88
C GLY A 222 -24.36 -9.20 4.30
N MET A 223 -25.69 -9.30 4.48
CA MET A 223 -26.25 -9.68 5.77
C MET A 223 -25.73 -11.07 6.12
N SER A 224 -25.15 -11.24 7.31
CA SER A 224 -24.88 -12.60 7.78
C SER A 224 -26.20 -13.35 7.93
N ARG A 225 -26.17 -14.68 7.86
CA ARG A 225 -27.37 -15.50 8.12
C ARG A 225 -27.93 -15.23 9.52
N THR A 226 -27.08 -14.82 10.45
CA THR A 226 -27.42 -14.42 11.81
C THR A 226 -28.15 -13.07 11.84
N ASP A 227 -27.70 -12.08 11.07
CA ASP A 227 -28.39 -10.78 10.91
C ASP A 227 -29.74 -10.94 10.22
N ALA A 228 -29.85 -11.90 9.29
CA ALA A 228 -31.12 -12.26 8.67
C ALA A 228 -32.09 -12.94 9.64
N ALA A 229 -31.58 -13.70 10.61
CA ALA A 229 -32.37 -14.49 11.58
C ALA A 229 -32.67 -13.75 12.90
N ALA A 230 -32.17 -12.52 13.09
CA ALA A 230 -32.36 -11.75 14.32
C ALA A 230 -33.85 -11.44 14.58
N PRO A 231 -34.41 -11.68 15.79
CA PRO A 231 -35.82 -11.44 16.09
C PRO A 231 -36.17 -9.94 15.93
N GLY A 232 -36.80 -9.58 14.81
CA GLY A 232 -37.08 -8.19 14.43
C GLY A 232 -36.95 -7.94 12.92
N SER A 233 -36.18 -8.77 12.21
CA SER A 233 -36.05 -8.78 10.75
C SER A 233 -37.27 -9.42 10.07
N ARG A 234 -38.49 -8.96 10.35
CA ARG A 234 -39.68 -9.47 9.64
C ARG A 234 -39.59 -9.08 8.16
N PRO A 235 -39.51 -10.03 7.20
CA PRO A 235 -39.54 -9.71 5.77
C PRO A 235 -40.88 -9.08 5.35
N GLY A 236 -41.94 -9.27 6.15
CA GLY A 236 -43.30 -8.82 5.84
C GLY A 236 -43.56 -7.32 6.01
N GLY A 237 -42.78 -6.59 6.82
CA GLY A 237 -43.02 -5.16 7.06
C GLY A 237 -42.65 -4.29 5.86
N VAL A 238 -41.49 -4.56 5.26
CA VAL A 238 -40.98 -3.85 4.08
C VAL A 238 -41.80 -4.22 2.83
N GLN A 239 -42.26 -5.47 2.74
CA GLN A 239 -43.08 -5.94 1.63
C GLN A 239 -44.53 -5.42 1.69
N GLN A 240 -45.15 -5.33 2.88
CA GLN A 240 -46.46 -4.70 3.02
C GLN A 240 -46.41 -3.17 2.86
N ALA A 241 -45.34 -2.51 3.31
CA ALA A 241 -45.14 -1.08 3.05
C ALA A 241 -44.92 -0.80 1.54
N ALA A 242 -44.13 -1.63 0.85
CA ALA A 242 -43.91 -1.54 -0.60
C ALA A 242 -45.19 -1.81 -1.41
N LEU A 243 -46.08 -2.69 -0.94
CA LEU A 243 -47.37 -2.97 -1.58
C LEU A 243 -48.41 -1.87 -1.32
N ARG A 244 -48.36 -1.18 -0.16
CA ARG A 244 -49.24 -0.03 0.14
C ARG A 244 -48.82 1.28 -0.56
N HIS A 245 -47.56 1.41 -0.97
CA HIS A 245 -47.02 2.61 -1.60
C HIS A 245 -46.61 2.40 -3.08
N ARG A 246 -47.54 1.90 -3.91
CA ARG A 246 -47.32 1.77 -5.38
C ARG A 246 -47.26 3.11 -6.15
N ARG A 247 -46.79 4.19 -5.49
CA ARG A 247 -46.60 5.52 -6.08
C ARG A 247 -45.53 6.39 -5.40
N GLN A 248 -44.57 5.80 -4.68
CA GLN A 248 -43.35 6.53 -4.28
C GLN A 248 -42.17 6.02 -5.08
N ARG A 249 -41.49 6.96 -5.76
CA ARG A 249 -40.25 6.70 -6.50
C ARG A 249 -39.25 6.04 -5.56
N LEU A 250 -38.55 5.02 -6.05
CA LEU A 250 -37.37 4.50 -5.38
C LEU A 250 -36.30 5.59 -5.36
N ASP A 251 -36.07 6.21 -4.21
CA ASP A 251 -34.88 7.04 -3.98
C ASP A 251 -33.68 6.11 -3.78
N ALA A 252 -33.14 5.62 -4.88
CA ALA A 252 -31.85 4.96 -4.90
C ALA A 252 -30.75 6.04 -4.77
N GLY A 253 -30.36 6.37 -3.54
CA GLY A 253 -29.07 6.99 -3.28
C GLY A 253 -27.94 6.05 -3.73
N GLY A 254 -26.81 6.61 -4.17
CA GLY A 254 -25.77 6.00 -5.03
C GLY A 254 -25.02 4.73 -4.55
N GLY A 255 -25.62 3.89 -3.71
CA GLY A 255 -25.03 2.68 -3.15
C GLY A 255 -25.40 1.35 -3.82
N ARG A 256 -25.92 1.33 -5.06
CA ARG A 256 -26.21 0.05 -5.77
C ARG A 256 -25.74 0.06 -7.23
N PRO A 257 -24.86 -0.87 -7.65
CA PRO A 257 -24.57 -1.08 -9.07
C PRO A 257 -25.75 -1.78 -9.76
N ALA A 258 -26.14 -1.30 -10.94
CA ALA A 258 -27.14 -1.94 -11.79
C ALA A 258 -26.52 -3.14 -12.53
N HIS A 259 -26.86 -4.36 -12.12
CA HIS A 259 -26.57 -5.55 -12.91
C HIS A 259 -27.44 -5.56 -14.18
N ARG A 260 -26.79 -5.59 -15.33
CA ARG A 260 -27.42 -5.69 -16.66
C ARG A 260 -27.93 -7.12 -16.87
N LEU A 261 -29.23 -7.35 -16.70
CA LEU A 261 -29.90 -8.55 -17.20
C LEU A 261 -30.05 -8.42 -18.73
N ALA A 262 -29.23 -9.15 -19.47
CA ALA A 262 -29.40 -9.36 -20.90
C ALA A 262 -30.61 -10.28 -21.13
N GLY A 263 -31.77 -9.69 -21.44
CA GLY A 263 -32.92 -10.40 -21.98
C GLY A 263 -32.94 -10.24 -23.49
N THR A 264 -32.57 -11.29 -24.22
CA THR A 264 -32.75 -11.42 -25.67
C THR A 264 -34.23 -11.50 -26.00
N ALA A 265 -34.80 -10.48 -26.63
CA ALA A 265 -36.12 -10.56 -27.24
C ALA A 265 -35.97 -10.72 -28.75
N SER A 266 -36.15 -11.96 -29.22
CA SER A 266 -36.32 -12.33 -30.63
C SER A 266 -37.60 -11.71 -31.19
N HIS A 267 -37.48 -10.98 -32.30
CA HIS A 267 -38.58 -10.42 -33.08
C HIS A 267 -39.20 -11.51 -33.98
N PRO A 268 -40.53 -11.74 -33.99
CA PRO A 268 -41.15 -12.56 -35.01
C PRO A 268 -41.45 -11.69 -36.24
N GLY A 269 -40.93 -12.11 -37.40
CA GLY A 269 -41.15 -11.44 -38.67
C GLY A 269 -42.60 -11.52 -39.15
N ARG A 270 -43.03 -10.46 -39.83
CA ARG A 270 -44.09 -10.45 -40.85
C ARG A 270 -43.76 -9.35 -41.87
N GLY A 271 -43.76 -9.71 -43.15
CA GLY A 271 -43.51 -8.83 -44.29
C GLY A 271 -42.61 -9.52 -45.30
#